data_AF-A0A418N3D4-F1
#
_entry.id   AF-A0A418N3D4-F1
#
_cell.length_a   1.000
_cell.length_b   1.000
_cell.length_c   1.000
_cell.angle_alpha   90.00
_cell.angle_beta   90.00
_cell.angle_gamma   90.00
#
_symmetry.space_group_name_H-M   'P 1'
#
loop_
_entity.id
_entity.type
_entity.pdbx_description
1 polymer ?
#
loop_
_entity_poly.entity_id
_entity_poly.type
_entity_poly.pdbx_seq_one_letter_code
_entity_poly.pdbx_strand_id
1 'polypeptide(L)'
;MKLIFNKEENNDITIKIQQGTIAVDFTYTEMIKQMLEDNSIEDTDFGNLSHDEKVNLEEMLKKISGIFAEEETEDESSSEK
;
A
#
# COMPACT_ATOMS: atom_id res chain seq x y z
N MET A 1 7.75 -1.31 0.75
CA MET A 1 7.07 -2.29 1.65
C MET A 1 6.46 -3.47 0.87
N LYS A 2 6.25 -4.63 1.50
CA LYS A 2 5.57 -5.81 0.91
C LYS A 2 4.19 -6.00 1.55
N LEU A 3 3.12 -6.04 0.75
CA LEU A 3 1.78 -6.41 1.23
C LEU A 3 1.50 -7.87 0.85
N ILE A 4 1.03 -8.67 1.79
CA ILE A 4 0.72 -10.09 1.58
C ILE A 4 -0.77 -10.27 1.82
N PHE A 5 -1.51 -10.56 0.76
CA PHE A 5 -2.94 -10.81 0.79
C PHE A 5 -3.21 -12.31 0.85
N ASN A 6 -4.16 -12.69 1.69
CA ASN A 6 -4.66 -14.05 1.75
C ASN A 6 -6.18 -14.03 1.84
N LYS A 7 -6.82 -14.89 1.06
CA LYS A 7 -8.26 -15.12 1.12
C LYS A 7 -8.53 -16.34 1.99
N GLU A 8 -9.27 -16.13 3.06
CA GLU A 8 -9.67 -17.16 4.00
C GLU A 8 -10.86 -17.97 3.45
N GLU A 9 -11.13 -19.13 4.05
CA GLU A 9 -12.22 -20.03 3.62
C GLU A 9 -13.62 -19.40 3.72
N ASN A 10 -13.78 -18.38 4.56
CA ASN A 10 -15.03 -17.62 4.73
C ASN A 10 -15.16 -16.45 3.73
N ASN A 11 -14.27 -16.36 2.73
CA ASN A 11 -14.12 -15.25 1.78
C ASN A 11 -13.60 -13.93 2.36
N ASP A 12 -13.17 -13.89 3.61
CA ASP A 12 -12.50 -12.70 4.14
C ASP A 12 -11.09 -12.57 3.55
N ILE A 13 -10.68 -11.34 3.28
CA ILE A 13 -9.31 -11.04 2.82
C ILE A 13 -8.52 -10.52 4.02
N THR A 14 -7.50 -11.28 4.43
CA THR A 14 -6.52 -10.87 5.43
C THR A 14 -5.30 -10.29 4.73
N ILE A 15 -4.67 -9.31 5.38
CA ILE A 15 -3.52 -8.59 4.83
C ILE A 15 -2.42 -8.57 5.89
N LYS A 16 -1.18 -8.82 5.48
CA LYS A 16 0.01 -8.64 6.30
C LYS A 16 0.99 -7.69 5.62
N ILE A 17 1.70 -6.92 6.42
CA ILE A 17 2.77 -6.04 5.96
C ILE A 17 4.10 -6.68 6.36
N GLN A 18 4.98 -6.89 5.38
CA GLN A 18 6.36 -7.25 5.68
C GLN A 18 7.19 -5.99 5.88
N GLN A 19 7.74 -5.85 7.08
CA GLN A 19 8.68 -4.80 7.45
C GLN A 19 10.03 -5.45 7.73
N GLY A 20 10.98 -5.31 6.79
CA GLY A 20 12.25 -6.03 6.84
C GLY A 20 12.05 -7.55 6.82
N THR A 21 12.36 -8.21 7.94
CA THR A 21 12.29 -9.68 8.09
C THR A 21 11.04 -10.18 8.82
N ILE A 22 10.17 -9.28 9.29
CA ILE A 22 8.99 -9.64 10.09
C ILE A 22 7.72 -9.31 9.31
N ALA A 23 6.76 -10.22 9.31
CA ALA A 23 5.40 -9.98 8.81
C ALA A 23 4.48 -9.66 10.00
N VAL A 24 3.85 -8.49 9.96
CA VAL A 24 2.90 -8.02 10.98
C VAL A 24 1.51 -7.85 10.38
N ASP A 25 0.49 -7.83 11.23
CA ASP A 25 -0.88 -7.61 10.78
C ASP A 25 -1.05 -6.23 10.16
N PHE A 26 -1.76 -6.17 9.05
CA PHE A 26 -2.05 -4.91 8.38
C PHE A 26 -3.01 -4.06 9.21
N THR A 27 -2.65 -2.79 9.37
CA THR A 27 -3.57 -1.75 9.81
C THR A 27 -3.40 -0.53 8.90
N TYR A 28 -4.47 0.24 8.72
CA TYR A 28 -4.40 1.49 7.98
C TYR A 28 -3.36 2.46 8.57
N THR A 29 -3.24 2.50 9.90
CA THR A 29 -2.22 3.30 10.57
C THR A 29 -0.81 2.90 10.17
N GLU A 30 -0.54 1.60 10.10
CA GLU A 30 0.80 1.12 9.74
C GLU A 30 1.12 1.33 8.26
N MET A 31 0.11 1.18 7.39
CA MET A 31 0.24 1.53 5.97
C MET A 31 0.59 3.00 5.79
N ILE A 32 -0.15 3.91 6.45
CA ILE A 32 0.08 5.36 6.33
C ILE A 32 1.49 5.72 6.83
N LYS A 33 1.93 5.19 7.99
CA LYS A 33 3.29 5.43 8.49
C LYS A 33 4.35 5.02 7.48
N GLN A 34 4.21 3.84 6.88
CA GLN A 34 5.16 3.35 5.89
C GLN A 34 5.18 4.24 4.64
N MET A 35 4.02 4.69 4.15
CA MET A 35 3.95 5.57 2.99
C MET A 35 4.54 6.97 3.25
N LEU A 36 4.43 7.48 4.48
CA LEU A 36 5.09 8.72 4.91
C LEU A 36 6.62 8.58 5.03
N GLU A 37 7.13 7.36 5.26
CA GLU A 37 8.56 7.04 5.37
C GLU A 37 9.19 6.65 4.01
N ASP A 38 8.64 7.13 2.90
CA ASP A 38 9.16 6.93 1.52
C ASP A 38 9.05 5.47 1.02
N ASN A 39 8.25 4.65 1.70
CA ASN A 39 8.16 3.22 1.43
C ASN A 39 7.06 2.93 0.38
N SER A 40 7.47 2.95 -0.89
CA SER A 40 6.65 2.55 -2.03
C SER A 40 6.11 1.11 -1.90
N ILE A 41 4.91 0.87 -2.46
CA ILE A 41 4.25 -0.43 -2.47
C ILE A 41 4.70 -1.22 -3.71
N GLU A 42 5.91 -1.76 -3.68
CA GLU A 42 6.52 -2.37 -4.88
C GLU A 42 6.38 -3.88 -4.98
N ASP A 43 6.21 -4.58 -3.86
CA ASP A 43 6.22 -6.05 -3.81
C ASP A 43 4.92 -6.55 -3.18
N THR A 44 3.80 -6.47 -3.91
CA THR A 44 2.53 -7.01 -3.39
C THR A 44 2.35 -8.47 -3.79
N ASP A 45 2.17 -9.34 -2.80
CA ASP A 45 1.80 -10.75 -2.97
C ASP A 45 0.29 -10.91 -2.82
N PHE A 46 -0.38 -11.32 -3.89
CA PHE A 46 -1.82 -11.52 -3.93
C PHE A 46 -2.26 -12.94 -3.53
N GLY A 47 -1.34 -13.83 -3.17
CA GLY A 47 -1.67 -15.15 -2.65
C GLY A 47 -2.66 -15.94 -3.52
N ASN A 48 -3.79 -16.31 -2.93
CA ASN A 48 -4.87 -17.11 -3.53
C ASN A 48 -6.07 -16.27 -4.02
N LEU A 49 -5.90 -14.95 -4.19
CA LEU A 49 -6.95 -14.09 -4.71
C LEU A 49 -7.24 -14.39 -6.19
N SER A 50 -8.49 -14.22 -6.60
CA SER A 50 -8.88 -14.32 -8.01
C SER A 50 -8.33 -13.14 -8.82
N HIS A 51 -8.36 -13.28 -10.15
CA HIS A 51 -7.91 -12.23 -11.06
C HIS A 51 -8.65 -10.91 -10.83
N ASP A 52 -9.98 -10.96 -10.71
CA ASP A 52 -10.80 -9.76 -10.52
C ASP A 52 -10.51 -9.09 -9.18
N GLU A 53 -10.35 -9.86 -8.10
CA GLU A 53 -9.98 -9.35 -6.77
C GLU A 53 -8.60 -8.67 -6.81
N LYS A 54 -7.63 -9.30 -7.47
CA LYS A 54 -6.30 -8.73 -7.67
C LYS A 54 -6.35 -7.39 -8.40
N VAL A 55 -7.05 -7.33 -9.54
CA VAL A 55 -7.16 -6.09 -10.34
C VAL A 55 -7.77 -4.95 -9.51
N ASN A 56 -8.85 -5.24 -8.77
CA ASN A 56 -9.50 -4.24 -7.91
C ASN A 56 -8.56 -3.72 -6.81
N LEU A 57 -7.75 -4.61 -6.22
CA LEU A 57 -6.78 -4.22 -5.19
C LEU A 57 -5.59 -3.45 -5.76
N GLU A 58 -5.09 -3.82 -6.93
CA GLU A 58 -4.05 -3.06 -7.64
C GLU A 58 -4.50 -1.63 -7.95
N GLU A 59 -5.74 -1.46 -8.41
CA GLU A 59 -6.32 -0.12 -8.62
C GLU A 59 -6.45 0.68 -7.33
N MET A 60 -6.86 0.03 -6.22
CA MET A 60 -6.95 0.67 -4.91
C MET A 60 -5.56 1.12 -4.44
N LEU A 61 -4.56 0.25 -4.48
CA LEU A 61 -3.19 0.56 -4.06
C LEU A 61 -2.60 1.69 -4.91
N LYS A 62 -2.84 1.67 -6.22
CA LYS A 62 -2.39 2.75 -7.13
C LYS A 62 -3.00 4.11 -6.79
N LYS A 63 -4.29 4.15 -6.44
CA LYS A 63 -4.96 5.38 -6.00
C LYS A 63 -4.33 5.90 -4.71
N ILE A 64 -4.06 5.01 -3.75
CA ILE A 64 -3.44 5.38 -2.49
C ILE A 64 -2.03 5.93 -2.75
N SER A 65 -1.19 5.23 -3.52
CA SER A 65 0.14 5.73 -3.91
C SER A 65 0.10 7.08 -4.62
N GLY A 66 -0.91 7.34 -5.45
CA GLY A 66 -1.09 8.64 -6.10
C GLY A 66 -1.32 9.79 -5.11
N ILE A 67 -2.12 9.57 -4.07
CA ILE A 67 -2.40 10.59 -3.04
C ILE A 67 -1.10 11.03 -2.35
N PHE A 68 -0.24 10.08 -1.99
CA PHE A 68 1.01 10.38 -1.30
C PHE A 68 2.10 10.94 -2.22
N ALA A 69 2.04 10.66 -3.53
CA ALA A 69 2.97 11.22 -4.51
C ALA A 69 2.66 12.68 -4.89
N GLU A 70 1.39 13.11 -4.78
CA GLU A 70 0.98 14.48 -5.11
C GLU A 70 1.41 15.51 -4.04
N GLU A 71 1.65 15.10 -2.78
CA GLU A 71 2.12 15.99 -1.71
C GLU A 71 3.58 16.48 -1.88
N GLU A 72 4.39 15.85 -2.74
CA GLU A 72 5.76 16.33 -3.03
C GLU A 72 5.83 17.50 -4.03
N THR A 73 4.68 18.00 -4.54
CA THR A 73 4.68 19.00 -5.63
C THR A 73 4.22 20.42 -5.25
N GLU A 74 3.88 20.69 -3.98
CA GLU A 74 3.42 22.04 -3.56
C GLU A 74 4.50 22.95 -2.93
N ASP A 75 5.78 22.55 -2.90
CA ASP A 75 6.85 23.32 -2.21
C ASP A 75 7.94 23.98 -3.10
N GLU A 76 7.76 24.12 -4.42
CA GLU A 76 8.71 24.87 -5.29
C GLU A 76 8.07 26.02 -6.11
N SER A 77 7.22 26.86 -5.51
CA SER A 77 6.88 28.16 -6.13
C SER A 77 6.66 29.32 -5.17
N SER A 78 7.42 29.37 -4.07
CA SER A 78 7.57 30.60 -3.26
C SER A 78 9.05 30.95 -3.06
N SER A 79 9.70 31.37 -4.15
CA SER A 79 10.86 32.27 -4.12
C SER A 79 10.46 33.46 -5.00
N GLU A 80 9.77 34.44 -4.43
CA GLU A 80 10.32 35.66 -3.85
C GLU A 80 10.58 36.75 -4.91
N LYS A 81 9.65 37.72 -4.91
CA LYS A 81 9.72 39.14 -5.31
C LYS A 81 10.44 39.56 -6.61
#